data_AF-W8YYR6-F1
#
_entry.id   AF-W8YYR6-F1
#
_cell.length_a   1.000
_cell.length_b   1.000
_cell.length_c   1.000
_cell.angle_alpha   90.00
_cell.angle_beta   90.00
_cell.angle_gamma   90.00
#
_symmetry.space_group_name_H-M   'P 1'
#
loop_
_entity.id
_entity.type
_entity.pdbx_description
1 polymer ?
#
loop_
_entity_poly.entity_id
_entity_poly.type
_entity_poly.pdbx_seq_one_letter_code
_entity_poly.pdbx_strand_id
1 'polypeptide(L)'
;PNAKYELFQRLNTGGAHLSPQEIRNCLLVMINRDLYLAIKELNEYENFKDCLPLTDNNVEQQNDMEMVVRFIVARHSNLDEINREDNMHEYLTERMTHIAQENAIDLEHEKAIFKQTFDYLKDLLADDVFRKYYDVKGRFEGAVLISSYEAIVLGVSKNIHKLKQVDREVVLSKIKELYSNPVYLDSTRRGIRPINRFKSLSTLSLGYFNV
;
A
#
# COMPACT_ATOMS: atom_id res chain seq x y z
N PRO A 1 -17.70 -19.92 -2.16
CA PRO A 1 -16.46 -19.15 -1.87
C PRO A 1 -16.19 -19.02 -0.36
N ASN A 2 -17.17 -18.57 0.44
CA ASN A 2 -17.03 -18.38 1.90
C ASN A 2 -16.77 -19.66 2.71
N ALA A 3 -17.31 -20.81 2.29
CA ALA A 3 -17.20 -22.05 3.07
C ALA A 3 -15.75 -22.58 3.22
N LYS A 4 -14.87 -22.40 2.21
CA LYS A 4 -13.45 -22.82 2.30
C LYS A 4 -12.65 -21.90 3.23
N TYR A 5 -12.92 -20.59 3.17
CA TYR A 5 -12.29 -19.58 4.03
C TYR A 5 -12.72 -19.74 5.49
N GLU A 6 -14.03 -19.90 5.75
CA GLU A 6 -14.55 -20.16 7.09
C GLU A 6 -14.07 -21.51 7.65
N LEU A 7 -13.98 -22.54 6.81
CA LEU A 7 -13.44 -23.85 7.22
C LEU A 7 -11.95 -23.74 7.58
N PHE A 8 -11.16 -23.01 6.79
CA PHE A 8 -9.74 -22.76 7.09
C PHE A 8 -9.58 -21.95 8.39
N GLN A 9 -10.36 -20.88 8.60
CA GLN A 9 -10.33 -20.14 9.86
C GLN A 9 -10.74 -21.00 11.07
N ARG A 10 -11.76 -21.85 10.91
CA ARG A 10 -12.19 -22.79 11.96
C ARG A 10 -11.14 -23.85 12.27
N LEU A 11 -10.36 -24.30 11.29
CA LEU A 11 -9.24 -25.22 11.51
C LEU A 11 -8.05 -24.52 12.23
N ASN A 12 -7.89 -23.20 12.06
CA ASN A 12 -6.83 -22.41 12.69
C ASN A 12 -7.11 -21.98 14.15
N THR A 13 -8.14 -22.53 14.81
CA THR A 13 -8.39 -22.28 16.24
C THR A 13 -7.82 -23.37 17.16
N GLY A 14 -7.29 -24.47 16.60
CA GLY A 14 -6.67 -25.57 17.36
C GLY A 14 -5.13 -25.59 17.37
N GLY A 15 -4.46 -24.64 16.71
CA GLY A 15 -3.00 -24.55 16.53
C GLY A 15 -2.49 -23.10 16.56
N ALA A 16 -1.29 -22.83 16.00
CA ALA A 16 -0.77 -21.46 15.90
C ALA A 16 -1.68 -20.59 15.02
N HIS A 17 -2.09 -19.42 15.53
CA HIS A 17 -2.96 -18.51 14.79
C HIS A 17 -2.21 -17.87 13.63
N LEU A 18 -2.72 -18.09 12.41
CA LEU A 18 -2.23 -17.39 11.22
C LEU A 18 -2.62 -15.92 11.25
N SER A 19 -1.72 -15.06 10.78
CA SER A 19 -2.01 -13.65 10.60
C SER A 19 -3.00 -13.43 9.45
N PRO A 20 -3.66 -12.25 9.38
CA PRO A 20 -4.51 -11.91 8.26
C PRO A 20 -3.79 -12.00 6.90
N GLN A 21 -2.50 -11.67 6.84
CA GLN A 21 -1.70 -11.77 5.62
C GLN A 21 -1.39 -13.23 5.26
N GLU A 22 -1.12 -14.10 6.24
CA GLU A 22 -0.91 -15.53 6.01
C GLU A 22 -2.17 -16.23 5.52
N ILE A 23 -3.32 -15.88 6.09
CA ILE A 23 -4.63 -16.35 5.62
C ILE A 23 -4.84 -15.90 4.17
N ARG A 24 -4.56 -14.62 3.85
CA ARG A 24 -4.67 -14.09 2.49
C ARG A 24 -3.74 -14.79 1.51
N ASN A 25 -2.50 -15.06 1.91
CA ASN A 25 -1.53 -15.80 1.10
C ASN A 25 -2.04 -17.21 0.80
N CYS A 26 -2.54 -17.93 1.81
CA CYS A 26 -3.14 -19.26 1.63
C CYS A 26 -4.31 -19.22 0.64
N LEU A 27 -5.19 -18.23 0.79
CA LEU A 27 -6.33 -18.05 -0.09
C LEU A 27 -5.89 -17.80 -1.53
N LEU A 28 -4.95 -16.87 -1.76
CA LEU A 28 -4.43 -16.55 -3.09
C LEU A 28 -3.74 -17.76 -3.74
N VAL A 29 -2.93 -18.53 -3.00
CA VAL A 29 -2.33 -19.78 -3.52
C VAL A 29 -3.40 -20.76 -4.01
N MET A 30 -4.55 -20.83 -3.35
CA MET A 30 -5.64 -21.73 -3.74
C MET A 30 -6.47 -21.24 -4.94
N ILE A 31 -6.64 -19.92 -5.11
CA ILE A 31 -7.56 -19.37 -6.11
C ILE A 31 -6.85 -18.73 -7.32
N ASN A 32 -5.64 -18.21 -7.14
CA ASN A 32 -4.84 -17.57 -8.19
C ASN A 32 -3.35 -17.53 -7.78
N ARG A 33 -2.64 -18.63 -8.09
CA ARG A 33 -1.23 -18.80 -7.73
C ARG A 33 -0.32 -17.76 -8.39
N ASP A 34 -0.63 -17.34 -9.61
CA ASP A 34 0.20 -16.37 -10.34
C ASP A 34 0.17 -14.99 -9.70
N LEU A 35 -1.01 -14.56 -9.22
CA LEU A 35 -1.14 -13.33 -8.44
C LEU A 35 -0.34 -13.41 -7.13
N TYR A 36 -0.38 -14.54 -6.42
CA TYR A 36 0.45 -14.73 -5.22
C TYR A 36 1.95 -14.63 -5.55
N LEU A 37 2.41 -15.29 -6.62
CA LEU A 37 3.81 -15.23 -7.04
C LEU A 37 4.22 -13.82 -7.46
N ALA A 38 3.35 -13.07 -8.14
CA ALA A 38 3.60 -11.68 -8.49
C ALA A 38 3.74 -10.79 -7.25
N ILE A 39 2.86 -10.94 -6.25
CA ILE A 39 2.96 -10.20 -4.98
C ILE A 39 4.28 -10.52 -4.28
N LYS A 40 4.69 -11.79 -4.26
CA LYS A 40 5.98 -12.21 -3.69
C LYS A 40 7.16 -11.61 -4.45
N GLU A 41 7.10 -11.59 -5.78
CA GLU A 41 8.13 -10.95 -6.62
C GLU A 41 8.27 -9.45 -6.29
N LEU A 42 7.14 -8.74 -6.18
CA LEU A 42 7.14 -7.31 -5.87
C LEU A 42 7.61 -7.01 -4.44
N ASN A 43 7.31 -7.90 -3.49
CA ASN A 43 7.78 -7.80 -2.11
C ASN A 43 9.30 -7.89 -2.00
N GLU A 44 9.93 -8.71 -2.86
CA GLU A 44 11.39 -8.86 -2.90
C GLU A 44 12.08 -7.84 -3.81
N TYR A 45 11.34 -6.87 -4.36
CA TYR A 45 11.93 -5.85 -5.21
C TYR A 45 12.81 -4.88 -4.40
N GLU A 46 14.10 -4.80 -4.76
CA GLU A 46 15.12 -4.09 -3.98
C GLU A 46 14.76 -2.62 -3.72
N ASN A 47 14.42 -1.85 -4.77
CA ASN A 47 14.05 -0.44 -4.60
C ASN A 47 12.77 -0.24 -3.75
N PHE A 48 11.88 -1.23 -3.70
CA PHE A 48 10.72 -1.19 -2.80
C PHE A 48 11.15 -1.39 -1.34
N LYS A 49 12.04 -2.35 -1.07
CA LYS A 49 12.60 -2.59 0.26
C LYS A 49 13.45 -1.41 0.74
N ASP A 50 14.22 -0.78 -0.15
CA ASP A 50 15.02 0.40 0.17
C ASP A 50 14.14 1.61 0.54
N CYS A 51 12.97 1.77 -0.10
CA CYS A 51 12.00 2.79 0.30
C CYS A 51 11.38 2.52 1.68
N LEU A 52 11.39 1.28 2.13
CA LEU A 52 10.77 0.80 3.36
C LEU A 52 11.85 0.16 4.26
N PRO A 53 12.80 0.94 4.82
CA PRO A 53 13.81 0.44 5.74
C PRO A 53 13.16 0.02 7.06
N LEU A 54 12.48 -1.12 7.05
CA LEU A 54 11.82 -1.67 8.21
C LEU A 54 12.90 -2.21 9.13
N THR A 55 12.97 -1.68 10.35
CA THR A 55 13.93 -2.13 11.35
C THR A 55 13.66 -3.58 11.71
N ASP A 56 14.70 -4.32 12.13
CA ASP A 56 14.67 -5.77 12.39
C ASP A 56 13.56 -6.26 13.35
N ASN A 57 12.89 -5.36 14.08
CA ASN A 57 11.73 -5.69 14.93
C ASN A 57 10.37 -5.66 14.21
N ASN A 58 10.29 -5.14 12.98
CA ASN A 58 9.11 -5.24 12.13
C ASN A 58 9.20 -6.46 11.17
N VAL A 59 10.21 -7.31 11.34
CA VAL A 59 10.56 -8.51 10.54
C VAL A 59 9.76 -9.75 10.95
N GLU A 60 8.49 -9.57 11.31
CA GLU A 60 7.53 -10.56 10.82
C GLU A 60 7.25 -10.13 9.38
N GLN A 61 7.72 -10.94 8.42
CA GLN A 61 7.79 -10.77 6.96
C GLN A 61 6.45 -10.45 6.25
N GLN A 62 5.45 -9.97 6.99
CA GLN A 62 4.05 -9.86 6.66
C GLN A 62 3.60 -8.39 6.47
N ASN A 63 4.31 -7.41 7.04
CA ASN A 63 3.99 -5.99 6.84
C ASN A 63 4.36 -5.49 5.43
N ASP A 64 5.46 -5.97 4.86
CA ASP A 64 5.97 -5.62 3.53
C ASP A 64 4.99 -6.09 2.45
N MET A 65 4.53 -7.34 2.59
CA MET A 65 3.60 -7.93 1.64
C MET A 65 2.22 -7.25 1.71
N GLU A 66 1.83 -6.78 2.89
CA GLU A 66 0.62 -5.97 3.02
C GLU A 66 0.74 -4.63 2.28
N MET A 67 1.93 -4.00 2.20
CA MET A 67 2.11 -2.79 1.39
C MET A 67 1.94 -3.07 -0.11
N VAL A 68 2.43 -4.20 -0.61
CA VAL A 68 2.19 -4.65 -1.99
C VAL A 68 0.70 -4.90 -2.22
N VAL A 69 0.01 -5.55 -1.29
CA VAL A 69 -1.45 -5.74 -1.38
C VAL A 69 -2.19 -4.41 -1.36
N ARG A 70 -1.81 -3.47 -0.49
CA ARG A 70 -2.40 -2.12 -0.45
C ARG A 70 -2.20 -1.38 -1.78
N PHE A 71 -1.04 -1.52 -2.43
CA PHE A 71 -0.78 -0.96 -3.75
C PHE A 71 -1.79 -1.48 -4.79
N ILE A 72 -1.91 -2.81 -4.90
CA ILE A 72 -2.79 -3.44 -5.88
C ILE A 72 -4.26 -3.06 -5.59
N VAL A 73 -4.70 -3.19 -4.34
CA VAL A 73 -6.08 -2.87 -3.94
C VAL A 73 -6.39 -1.40 -4.20
N ALA A 74 -5.51 -0.48 -3.84
CA ALA A 74 -5.71 0.95 -4.05
C ALA A 74 -5.83 1.32 -5.54
N ARG A 75 -5.11 0.62 -6.42
CA ARG A 75 -5.13 0.88 -7.87
C ARG A 75 -6.33 0.27 -8.60
N HIS A 76 -6.91 -0.78 -8.04
CA HIS A 76 -7.96 -1.60 -8.66
C HIS A 76 -9.29 -1.61 -7.89
N SER A 77 -9.49 -0.65 -6.99
CA SER A 77 -10.75 -0.48 -6.25
C SER A 77 -11.33 0.90 -6.46
N ASN A 78 -12.66 0.97 -6.48
CA ASN A 78 -13.37 2.23 -6.38
C ASN A 78 -13.31 2.73 -4.93
N LEU A 79 -12.54 3.79 -4.68
CA LEU A 79 -12.35 4.32 -3.32
C LEU A 79 -13.66 4.88 -2.73
N ASP A 80 -14.58 5.35 -3.58
CA ASP A 80 -15.85 5.94 -3.14
C ASP A 80 -16.78 4.88 -2.53
N GLU A 81 -16.70 3.65 -3.02
CA GLU A 81 -17.50 2.50 -2.57
C GLU A 81 -16.97 1.87 -1.28
N ILE A 82 -15.81 2.30 -0.76
CA ILE A 82 -15.28 1.78 0.49
C ILE A 82 -16.24 2.10 1.64
N ASN A 83 -16.75 1.04 2.29
CA ASN A 83 -17.54 1.15 3.51
C ASN A 83 -16.63 1.49 4.70
N ARG A 84 -16.97 2.58 5.39
CA ARG A 84 -16.19 3.14 6.51
C ARG A 84 -16.26 2.28 7.77
N GLU A 85 -17.24 1.38 7.83
CA GLU A 85 -17.46 0.48 8.95
C GLU A 85 -16.73 -0.86 8.84
N ASP A 86 -16.04 -1.12 7.73
CA ASP A 86 -15.33 -2.38 7.51
C ASP A 86 -14.04 -2.49 8.36
N ASN A 87 -13.55 -3.72 8.49
CA ASN A 87 -12.19 -3.97 8.94
C ASN A 87 -11.22 -3.87 7.75
N MET A 88 -10.07 -3.23 7.95
CA MET A 88 -9.07 -3.05 6.90
C MET A 88 -8.54 -4.37 6.33
N HIS A 89 -8.26 -5.36 7.17
CA HIS A 89 -7.70 -6.63 6.69
C HIS A 89 -8.75 -7.49 5.96
N GLU A 90 -10.01 -7.41 6.40
CA GLU A 90 -11.14 -8.05 5.71
C GLU A 90 -11.35 -7.40 4.34
N TYR A 91 -11.38 -6.07 4.28
CA TYR A 91 -11.48 -5.32 3.03
C TYR A 91 -10.37 -5.69 2.04
N LEU A 92 -9.10 -5.69 2.47
CA LEU A 92 -7.98 -6.11 1.62
C LEU A 92 -8.15 -7.55 1.12
N THR A 93 -8.61 -8.46 1.97
CA THR A 93 -8.80 -9.87 1.62
C THR A 93 -9.93 -10.06 0.63
N GLU A 94 -11.06 -9.38 0.82
CA GLU A 94 -12.19 -9.39 -0.10
C GLU A 94 -11.80 -8.84 -1.47
N ARG A 95 -11.18 -7.65 -1.52
CA ARG A 95 -10.75 -7.03 -2.79
C ARG A 95 -9.72 -7.87 -3.52
N MET A 96 -8.73 -8.43 -2.82
CA MET A 96 -7.75 -9.33 -3.43
C MET A 96 -8.39 -10.62 -3.95
N THR A 97 -9.38 -11.16 -3.24
CA THR A 97 -10.14 -12.35 -3.69
C THR A 97 -10.93 -12.06 -4.97
N HIS A 98 -11.57 -10.88 -5.03
CA HIS A 98 -12.30 -10.43 -6.20
C HIS A 98 -11.38 -10.29 -7.42
N ILE A 99 -10.26 -9.57 -7.25
CA ILE A 99 -9.23 -9.41 -8.30
C ILE A 99 -8.73 -10.77 -8.79
N ALA A 100 -8.46 -11.69 -7.85
CA ALA A 100 -7.97 -13.02 -8.15
C ALA A 100 -8.96 -13.87 -8.95
N GLN A 101 -10.26 -13.75 -8.67
CA GLN A 101 -11.32 -14.54 -9.31
C GLN A 101 -11.73 -14.01 -10.67
N GLU A 102 -11.78 -12.68 -10.83
CA GLU A 102 -12.14 -12.06 -12.11
C GLU A 102 -11.00 -12.12 -13.13
N ASN A 103 -9.76 -12.38 -12.68
CA ASN A 103 -8.54 -12.22 -13.50
C ASN A 103 -8.50 -10.84 -14.17
N ALA A 104 -8.99 -9.82 -13.47
CA ALA A 104 -9.28 -8.50 -14.02
C ALA A 104 -8.03 -7.62 -14.21
N ILE A 105 -6.83 -8.12 -13.87
CA ILE A 105 -5.60 -7.33 -13.90
C ILE A 105 -4.58 -7.89 -14.88
N ASP A 106 -3.99 -7.00 -15.67
CA ASP A 106 -2.76 -7.27 -16.41
C ASP A 106 -1.59 -7.25 -15.43
N LEU A 107 -1.15 -8.45 -15.02
CA LEU A 107 -0.10 -8.62 -14.02
C LEU A 107 1.24 -8.05 -14.48
N GLU A 108 1.59 -8.16 -15.77
CA GLU A 108 2.87 -7.64 -16.26
C GLU A 108 2.86 -6.12 -16.27
N HIS A 109 1.74 -5.52 -16.70
CA HIS A 109 1.57 -4.07 -16.61
C HIS A 109 1.63 -3.59 -15.15
N GLU A 110 0.95 -4.28 -14.24
CA GLU A 110 0.90 -3.87 -12.83
C GLU A 110 2.29 -3.99 -12.17
N LYS A 111 3.03 -5.06 -12.45
CA LYS A 111 4.43 -5.22 -12.02
C LYS A 111 5.31 -4.11 -12.57
N ALA A 112 5.16 -3.76 -13.85
CA ALA A 112 5.93 -2.69 -14.47
C ALA A 112 5.65 -1.32 -13.83
N ILE A 113 4.38 -1.02 -13.52
CA ILE A 113 4.02 0.23 -12.84
C ILE A 113 4.54 0.26 -11.40
N PHE A 114 4.46 -0.86 -10.67
CA PHE A 114 5.02 -0.96 -9.33
C PHE A 114 6.52 -0.67 -9.33
N LYS A 115 7.29 -1.38 -10.16
CA LYS A 115 8.75 -1.20 -10.24
C LYS A 115 9.11 0.24 -10.61
N GLN A 116 8.48 0.79 -11.65
CA GLN A 116 8.69 2.19 -12.03
C GLN A 116 8.35 3.20 -10.93
N THR A 117 7.34 2.91 -10.11
CA THR A 117 6.95 3.77 -8.98
C THR A 117 8.02 3.76 -7.90
N PHE A 118 8.51 2.59 -7.50
CA PHE A 118 9.51 2.48 -6.44
C PHE A 118 10.91 2.87 -6.90
N ASP A 119 11.26 2.67 -8.18
CA ASP A 119 12.48 3.24 -8.76
C ASP A 119 12.48 4.77 -8.63
N TYR A 120 11.37 5.39 -9.03
CA TYR A 120 11.21 6.84 -8.98
C TYR A 120 11.25 7.37 -7.54
N LEU A 121 10.54 6.72 -6.61
CA LEU A 121 10.52 7.13 -5.20
C LEU A 121 11.88 6.92 -4.53
N LYS A 122 12.54 5.78 -4.78
CA LYS A 122 13.88 5.50 -4.28
C LYS A 122 14.87 6.53 -4.79
N ASP A 123 14.81 6.89 -6.07
CA ASP A 123 15.70 7.89 -6.63
C ASP A 123 15.41 9.27 -6.06
N LEU A 124 14.15 9.58 -5.70
CA LEU A 124 13.71 10.86 -5.15
C LEU A 124 14.11 11.08 -3.69
N LEU A 125 13.89 10.08 -2.82
CA LEU A 125 14.01 10.21 -1.36
C LEU A 125 14.61 8.97 -0.67
N ALA A 126 14.93 7.90 -1.39
CA ALA A 126 15.46 6.65 -0.84
C ALA A 126 14.67 6.17 0.40
N ASP A 127 15.33 6.05 1.55
CA ASP A 127 14.79 5.49 2.78
C ASP A 127 13.94 6.50 3.59
N ASP A 128 13.87 7.75 3.13
CA ASP A 128 13.07 8.83 3.72
C ASP A 128 11.67 8.98 3.10
N VAL A 129 11.38 8.29 1.98
CA VAL A 129 10.12 8.45 1.20
C VAL A 129 8.88 8.40 2.09
N PHE A 130 8.84 7.45 3.03
CA PHE A 130 7.69 7.22 3.90
C PHE A 130 7.89 7.67 5.34
N ARG A 131 8.95 8.43 5.63
CA ARG A 131 9.14 9.11 6.91
C ARG A 131 8.44 10.45 6.87
N LYS A 132 8.03 10.97 8.03
CA LYS A 132 7.36 12.27 8.10
C LYS A 132 8.35 13.40 7.86
N TYR A 133 7.98 14.37 7.01
CA TYR A 133 8.69 15.64 6.92
C TYR A 133 8.28 16.58 8.06
N TYR A 134 9.27 17.23 8.68
CA TYR A 134 9.06 18.22 9.74
C TYR A 134 9.52 19.59 9.26
N ASP A 135 8.58 20.47 8.90
CA ASP A 135 8.86 21.81 8.37
C ASP A 135 9.83 22.61 9.26
N VAL A 136 9.61 22.58 10.57
CA VAL A 136 10.45 23.30 11.56
C VAL A 136 11.91 22.83 11.55
N LYS A 137 12.15 21.55 11.22
CA LYS A 137 13.48 20.93 11.21
C LYS A 137 14.10 20.85 9.81
N GLY A 138 13.31 21.09 8.75
CA GLY A 138 13.75 21.02 7.36
C GLY A 138 14.17 19.63 6.90
N ARG A 139 13.67 18.55 7.51
CA ARG A 139 14.07 17.17 7.18
C ARG A 139 12.98 16.13 7.41
N PHE A 140 13.15 14.98 6.75
CA PHE A 140 12.43 13.74 7.04
C PHE A 140 13.05 13.06 8.26
N GLU A 141 12.22 12.55 9.17
CA GLU A 141 12.69 11.77 10.33
C GLU A 141 11.56 10.91 10.93
N GLY A 142 11.95 10.00 11.82
CA GLY A 142 11.02 9.09 12.51
C GLY A 142 10.85 7.75 11.80
N ALA A 143 9.85 6.98 12.23
CA ALA A 143 9.53 5.68 11.65
C ALA A 143 8.85 5.83 10.28
N VAL A 144 8.96 4.78 9.45
CA VAL A 144 8.14 4.60 8.25
C VAL A 144 6.66 4.60 8.64
N LEU A 145 5.86 5.40 7.94
CA LEU A 145 4.43 5.54 8.22
C LEU A 145 3.59 4.95 7.09
N ILE A 146 2.66 4.06 7.44
CA ILE A 146 1.63 3.57 6.54
C ILE A 146 0.81 4.74 5.96
N SER A 147 0.58 5.79 6.75
CA SER A 147 -0.13 6.99 6.26
C SER A 147 0.64 7.70 5.13
N SER A 148 1.97 7.78 5.22
CA SER A 148 2.78 8.34 4.13
C SER A 148 2.68 7.47 2.88
N TYR A 149 2.74 6.14 3.05
CA TYR A 149 2.56 5.19 1.95
C TYR A 149 1.20 5.38 1.25
N GLU A 150 0.10 5.37 2.01
CA GLU A 150 -1.27 5.54 1.50
C GLU A 150 -1.48 6.90 0.82
N ALA A 151 -0.83 7.96 1.32
CA ALA A 151 -0.97 9.31 0.78
C ALA A 151 -0.08 9.59 -0.44
N ILE A 152 0.98 8.81 -0.68
CA ILE A 152 1.95 9.05 -1.77
C ILE A 152 1.77 8.07 -2.92
N VAL A 153 1.72 6.77 -2.62
CA VAL A 153 1.99 5.72 -3.61
C VAL A 153 0.93 5.63 -4.70
N LEU A 154 -0.36 5.74 -4.35
CA LEU A 154 -1.43 5.60 -5.33
C LEU A 154 -1.35 6.71 -6.40
N GLY A 155 -1.27 7.96 -5.96
CA GLY A 155 -1.16 9.13 -6.81
C GLY A 155 0.09 9.09 -7.69
N VAL A 156 1.24 8.74 -7.11
CA VAL A 156 2.48 8.59 -7.88
C VAL A 156 2.35 7.48 -8.92
N SER A 157 1.85 6.30 -8.55
CA SER A 157 1.73 5.15 -9.46
C SER A 157 0.75 5.39 -10.62
N LYS A 158 -0.32 6.16 -10.40
CA LYS A 158 -1.30 6.49 -11.45
C LYS A 158 -0.79 7.60 -12.39
N ASN A 159 0.16 8.41 -11.93
CA ASN A 159 0.71 9.54 -12.69
C ASN A 159 2.19 9.39 -13.05
N ILE A 160 2.78 8.20 -12.89
CA ILE A 160 4.23 7.98 -12.96
C ILE A 160 4.86 8.46 -14.27
N HIS A 161 4.18 8.27 -15.40
CA HIS A 161 4.68 8.70 -16.71
C HIS A 161 4.73 10.23 -16.87
N LYS A 162 3.80 10.95 -16.25
CA LYS A 162 3.79 12.42 -16.21
C LYS A 162 4.82 12.94 -15.22
N LEU A 163 4.85 12.36 -14.01
CA LEU A 163 5.76 12.76 -12.94
C LEU A 163 7.24 12.66 -13.35
N LYS A 164 7.61 11.65 -14.15
CA LYS A 164 8.97 11.53 -14.71
C LYS A 164 9.39 12.70 -15.62
N GLN A 165 8.44 13.50 -16.10
CA GLN A 165 8.68 14.67 -16.95
C GLN A 165 8.61 15.99 -16.16
N VAL A 166 8.14 15.93 -14.92
CA VAL A 166 8.07 17.08 -14.01
C VAL A 166 9.41 17.24 -13.32
N ASP A 167 9.79 18.48 -13.03
CA ASP A 167 10.99 18.77 -12.25
C ASP A 167 10.93 18.03 -10.90
N ARG A 168 12.01 17.31 -10.59
CA ARG A 168 12.18 16.55 -9.35
C ARG A 168 11.88 17.41 -8.12
N GLU A 169 12.30 18.68 -8.11
CA GLU A 169 12.09 19.58 -6.98
C GLU A 169 10.62 19.94 -6.77
N VAL A 170 9.82 19.97 -7.83
CA VAL A 170 8.36 20.18 -7.73
C VAL A 170 7.71 18.99 -7.04
N VAL A 171 8.07 17.77 -7.42
CA VAL A 171 7.51 16.56 -6.80
C VAL A 171 7.99 16.41 -5.35
N LEU A 172 9.26 16.71 -5.07
CA LEU A 172 9.80 16.73 -3.71
C LEU A 172 9.07 17.75 -2.83
N SER A 173 8.81 18.96 -3.33
CA SER A 173 8.08 20.00 -2.61
C SER A 173 6.66 19.55 -2.28
N LYS A 174 5.96 18.92 -3.25
CA LYS A 174 4.63 18.33 -3.01
C LYS A 174 4.68 17.27 -1.89
N ILE A 175 5.66 16.37 -1.88
CA ILE A 175 5.78 15.37 -0.79
C ILE A 175 6.00 16.04 0.57
N LYS A 176 6.81 17.11 0.65
CA LYS A 176 7.02 17.86 1.91
C LYS A 176 5.74 18.56 2.36
N GLU A 177 5.05 19.25 1.45
CA GLU A 177 3.82 19.99 1.72
C GLU A 177 2.63 19.09 2.10
N LEU A 178 2.65 17.82 1.67
CA LEU A 178 1.65 16.81 2.03
C LEU A 178 1.42 16.72 3.54
N TYR A 179 2.49 16.87 4.34
CA TYR A 179 2.43 16.75 5.80
C TYR A 179 1.73 17.93 6.48
N SER A 180 1.50 19.02 5.75
CA SER A 180 0.74 20.20 6.17
C SER A 180 -0.64 20.28 5.49
N ASN A 181 -0.99 19.30 4.65
CA ASN A 181 -2.30 19.22 4.01
C ASN A 181 -3.42 18.91 5.03
N PRO A 182 -4.53 19.66 5.07
CA PRO A 182 -5.62 19.43 6.01
C PRO A 182 -6.20 18.02 5.98
N VAL A 183 -6.35 17.42 4.80
CA VAL A 183 -6.88 16.06 4.65
C VAL A 183 -5.90 15.02 5.22
N TYR A 184 -4.60 15.23 5.03
CA TYR A 184 -3.58 14.37 5.63
C TYR A 184 -3.60 14.46 7.16
N LEU A 185 -3.64 15.69 7.70
CA LEU A 185 -3.69 15.94 9.14
C LEU A 185 -4.94 15.34 9.78
N ASP A 186 -6.12 15.51 9.16
CA ASP A 186 -7.38 14.96 9.63
C ASP A 186 -7.39 13.42 9.61
N SER A 187 -6.86 12.82 8.54
CA SER A 187 -6.82 11.36 8.36
C SER A 187 -5.79 10.66 9.25
N THR A 188 -4.85 11.41 9.84
CA THR A 188 -3.79 10.88 10.71
C THR A 188 -4.00 11.21 12.20
N ARG A 189 -5.13 11.81 12.56
CA ARG A 189 -5.51 12.04 13.97
C ARG A 189 -5.64 10.71 14.73
N ARG A 190 -5.44 10.78 16.04
CA ARG A 190 -5.65 9.64 16.93
C ARG A 190 -7.12 9.18 16.85
N GLY A 191 -7.33 7.87 16.73
CA GLY A 191 -8.67 7.26 16.70
C GLY A 191 -9.28 7.09 15.31
N ILE A 192 -8.61 7.54 14.24
CA ILE A 192 -9.07 7.26 12.88
C ILE A 192 -8.86 5.78 12.57
N ARG A 193 -9.95 5.11 12.16
CA ARG A 193 -9.93 3.70 11.73
C ARG A 193 -9.02 3.53 10.51
N PRO A 194 -8.24 2.44 10.41
CA PRO A 194 -7.35 2.21 9.27
C PRO A 194 -8.06 2.24 7.91
N ILE A 195 -9.29 1.72 7.82
CA ILE A 195 -10.07 1.76 6.56
C ILE A 195 -10.44 3.21 6.15
N ASN A 196 -10.78 4.05 7.12
CA ASN A 196 -11.12 5.45 6.89
C ASN A 196 -9.88 6.24 6.47
N ARG A 197 -8.74 5.98 7.12
CA ARG A 197 -7.46 6.56 6.73
C ARG A 197 -7.07 6.12 5.32
N PHE A 198 -7.13 4.82 5.01
CA PHE A 198 -6.82 4.28 3.70
C PHE A 198 -7.67 4.94 2.60
N LYS A 199 -9.00 5.03 2.80
CA LYS A 199 -9.91 5.72 1.88
C LYS A 199 -9.49 7.17 1.67
N SER A 200 -9.43 7.96 2.75
CA SER A 200 -9.17 9.41 2.66
C SER A 200 -7.79 9.73 2.07
N LEU A 201 -6.74 9.01 2.49
CA LEU A 201 -5.38 9.25 2.02
C LEU A 201 -5.18 8.76 0.59
N SER A 202 -5.77 7.64 0.19
CA SER A 202 -5.73 7.18 -1.20
C SER A 202 -6.45 8.16 -2.13
N THR A 203 -7.62 8.68 -1.72
CA THR A 203 -8.34 9.70 -2.48
C THR A 203 -7.55 11.01 -2.58
N LEU A 204 -6.94 11.46 -1.46
CA LEU A 204 -6.03 12.60 -1.46
C LEU A 204 -4.88 12.38 -2.45
N SER A 205 -4.24 11.21 -2.39
CA SER A 205 -3.08 10.85 -3.21
C SER A 205 -3.39 11.00 -4.70
N LEU A 206 -4.52 10.45 -5.17
CA LEU A 206 -4.94 10.51 -6.58
C LEU A 206 -5.03 11.94 -7.11
N GLY A 207 -5.68 12.84 -6.36
CA GLY A 207 -5.84 14.23 -6.77
C GLY A 207 -4.55 15.03 -6.60
N TYR A 208 -3.80 14.78 -5.53
CA TYR A 208 -2.66 15.59 -5.15
C TYR A 208 -1.46 15.45 -6.09
N PHE A 209 -1.22 14.24 -6.63
CA PHE A 209 -0.12 13.95 -7.55
C PHE A 209 -0.51 13.96 -9.04
N ASN A 210 -1.72 14.41 -9.37
CA ASN A 210 -2.11 14.66 -10.76
C ASN A 210 -1.56 16.03 -11.20
N VAL A 211 -0.34 16.04 -11.73
CA VAL A 211 0.38 17.20 -12.25
C VAL A 211 0.53 17.13 -13.77
#